data_AF-A0A5C1HVZ4-F1
#
_entry.id   AF-A0A5C1HVZ4-F1
#
_cell.length_a   1.000
_cell.length_b   1.000
_cell.length_c   1.000
_cell.angle_alpha   90.00
_cell.angle_beta   90.00
_cell.angle_gamma   90.00
#
_symmetry.space_group_name_H-M   'P 1'
#
loop_
_entity.id
_entity.type
_entity.pdbx_description
1 polymer ?
#
loop_
_entity_poly.entity_id
_entity_poly.type
_entity_poly.pdbx_seq_one_letter_code
_entity_poly.pdbx_strand_id
1 'polypeptide(L)'
;MPGQKLTKEEKIIELNKFRDLVLATIDYLLADSSTTVKTESFDSNEYFDWLKGQAIEHHNHGRLTRLKQWFRDLTEPIIEGRNLNFNGYLYNKTGYKVNVFDNYFKRVEAIIERGKVTTNNQFYDIGLMINQLCNEQSMNKEKIQILNDLLSAYESGNPTKNAT
;
A
#
# COMPACT_ATOMS: atom_id res chain seq x y z
N MET A 1 -25.10 -5.65 5.16
CA MET A 1 -25.70 -4.30 5.20
C MET A 1 -25.76 -3.77 3.78
N PRO A 2 -26.91 -3.31 3.26
CA PRO A 2 -26.99 -2.75 1.92
C PRO A 2 -26.21 -1.43 1.89
N GLY A 3 -25.28 -1.31 0.94
CA GLY A 3 -24.41 -0.14 0.79
C GLY A 3 -25.23 1.12 0.58
N GLN A 4 -25.08 2.09 1.49
CA GLN A 4 -25.71 3.40 1.39
C GLN A 4 -25.36 4.03 0.04
N LYS A 5 -26.39 4.43 -0.70
CA LYS A 5 -26.23 5.04 -2.02
C LYS A 5 -25.64 6.45 -1.82
N LEU A 6 -24.46 6.69 -2.39
CA LEU A 6 -23.81 8.01 -2.35
C LEU A 6 -24.74 9.07 -2.96
N THR A 7 -24.75 10.24 -2.34
CA THR A 7 -25.30 11.46 -2.93
C THR A 7 -24.49 11.86 -4.17
N LYS A 8 -25.04 12.80 -4.96
CA LYS A 8 -24.36 13.29 -6.17
C LYS A 8 -23.03 13.99 -5.82
N GLU A 9 -23.02 14.76 -4.74
CA GLU A 9 -21.85 15.50 -4.24
C GLU A 9 -20.78 14.54 -3.74
N GLU A 10 -21.15 13.57 -2.89
CA GLU A 10 -20.22 12.54 -2.41
C GLU A 10 -19.63 11.71 -3.56
N LYS A 11 -20.45 11.39 -4.57
CA LYS A 11 -19.97 10.68 -5.77
C LYS A 11 -18.93 11.50 -6.53
N ILE A 12 -19.10 12.82 -6.65
CA ILE A 12 -18.13 13.70 -7.33
C ILE A 12 -16.82 13.77 -6.54
N ILE A 13 -16.90 13.91 -5.21
CA ILE A 13 -15.72 13.91 -4.33
C ILE A 13 -14.95 12.60 -4.49
N GLU A 14 -15.65 11.46 -4.44
CA GLU A 14 -15.03 10.14 -4.62
C GLU A 14 -14.45 9.95 -6.04
N LEU A 15 -15.13 10.47 -7.08
CA LEU A 15 -14.59 10.45 -8.44
C LEU A 15 -13.26 11.20 -8.53
N ASN A 16 -13.21 12.43 -8.02
CA ASN A 16 -11.99 13.25 -8.01
C ASN A 16 -10.87 12.52 -7.26
N LYS A 17 -11.16 12.03 -6.05
CA LYS A 17 -10.21 11.27 -5.24
C LYS A 17 -9.64 10.08 -5.98
N PHE A 18 -10.48 9.22 -6.56
CA PHE A 18 -9.98 8.01 -7.22
C PHE A 18 -9.30 8.29 -8.57
N ARG A 19 -9.68 9.37 -9.28
CA ARG A 19 -8.89 9.84 -10.43
C ARG A 19 -7.48 10.23 -9.98
N ASP A 20 -7.37 11.08 -8.98
CA ASP A 20 -6.08 11.60 -8.51
C ASP A 20 -5.18 10.48 -7.98
N LEU A 21 -5.76 9.53 -7.23
CA LEU A 21 -5.05 8.34 -6.75
C LEU A 21 -4.56 7.45 -7.90
N VAL A 22 -5.40 7.18 -8.92
CA VAL A 22 -4.98 6.38 -10.09
C VAL A 22 -3.84 7.06 -10.85
N LEU A 23 -3.96 8.36 -11.10
CA LEU A 23 -2.91 9.11 -11.80
C LEU A 23 -1.59 9.13 -11.01
N ALA A 24 -1.67 9.32 -9.68
CA ALA A 24 -0.50 9.24 -8.81
C ALA A 24 0.12 7.84 -8.82
N THR A 25 -0.67 6.77 -8.77
CA THR A 25 -0.13 5.40 -8.86
C THR A 25 0.59 5.18 -10.19
N ILE A 26 0.04 5.66 -11.31
CA ILE A 26 0.70 5.55 -12.62
C ILE A 26 2.02 6.33 -12.63
N ASP A 27 2.03 7.57 -12.14
CA ASP A 27 3.25 8.39 -12.00
C ASP A 27 4.31 7.67 -11.14
N TYR A 28 3.89 6.97 -10.08
CA TYR A 28 4.79 6.22 -9.21
C TYR A 28 5.42 5.03 -9.92
N LEU A 29 4.62 4.26 -10.65
CA LEU A 29 5.10 3.11 -11.42
C LEU A 29 6.10 3.57 -12.50
N LEU A 30 5.77 4.65 -13.22
CA LEU A 30 6.66 5.25 -14.23
C LEU A 30 8.00 5.75 -13.67
N ALA A 31 8.04 6.18 -12.41
CA ALA A 31 9.27 6.68 -11.80
C ALA A 31 10.28 5.56 -11.51
N ASP A 32 9.84 4.30 -11.48
CA ASP A 32 10.72 3.15 -11.34
C ASP A 32 11.34 2.79 -12.68
N SER A 33 12.67 2.99 -12.80
CA SER A 33 13.43 2.68 -14.01
C SER A 33 13.32 1.22 -14.47
N SER A 34 12.95 0.29 -13.58
CA SER A 34 12.72 -1.12 -13.94
C SER A 34 11.44 -1.33 -14.75
N THR A 35 10.52 -0.36 -14.75
CA THR A 35 9.28 -0.40 -15.55
C THR A 35 9.45 0.19 -16.95
N THR A 36 10.57 0.89 -17.19
CA THR A 36 10.87 1.51 -18.48
C THR A 36 11.37 0.44 -19.46
N VAL A 37 10.43 -0.13 -20.21
CA VAL A 37 10.72 -1.06 -21.31
C VAL A 37 10.36 -0.40 -22.63
N LYS A 38 11.29 -0.47 -23.58
CA LYS A 38 11.08 -0.01 -24.96
C LYS A 38 11.58 -1.07 -25.93
N THR A 39 10.71 -1.52 -26.82
CA THR A 39 11.00 -2.46 -27.91
C THR A 39 10.49 -1.86 -29.22
N GLU A 40 10.70 -2.56 -30.35
CA GLU A 40 10.18 -2.11 -31.65
C GLU A 40 8.64 -2.00 -31.70
N SER A 41 7.93 -2.76 -30.86
CA SER A 41 6.46 -2.85 -30.87
C SER A 41 5.79 -2.33 -29.59
N PHE A 42 6.56 -1.87 -28.61
CA PHE A 42 6.02 -1.43 -27.31
C PHE A 42 6.89 -0.33 -26.68
N ASP A 43 6.24 0.76 -26.26
CA ASP A 43 6.84 1.79 -25.43
C ASP A 43 6.02 1.91 -24.13
N SER A 44 6.64 1.55 -23.02
CA SER A 44 6.02 1.65 -21.68
C SER A 44 5.56 3.07 -21.37
N ASN A 45 6.28 4.11 -21.80
CA ASN A 45 5.87 5.50 -21.54
C ASN A 45 4.57 5.84 -22.29
N GLU A 46 4.48 5.47 -23.57
CA GLU A 46 3.25 5.67 -24.35
C GLU A 46 2.07 4.89 -23.74
N TYR A 47 2.31 3.67 -23.28
CA TYR A 47 1.29 2.86 -22.61
C TYR A 47 0.79 3.51 -21.32
N PHE A 48 1.68 4.01 -20.47
CA PHE A 48 1.28 4.67 -19.23
C PHE A 48 0.62 6.03 -19.47
N ASP A 49 1.04 6.79 -20.49
CA ASP A 49 0.35 8.02 -20.90
C ASP A 49 -1.06 7.72 -21.42
N TRP A 50 -1.22 6.65 -22.20
CA TRP A 50 -2.53 6.15 -22.60
C TRP A 50 -3.40 5.78 -21.38
N LEU A 51 -2.84 5.09 -20.38
CA LEU A 51 -3.56 4.77 -19.14
C LEU A 51 -4.01 6.03 -18.39
N LYS A 52 -3.18 7.08 -18.31
CA LYS A 52 -3.58 8.37 -17.72
C LYS A 52 -4.78 8.98 -18.46
N GLY A 53 -4.73 8.95 -19.79
CA GLY A 53 -5.85 9.39 -20.63
C GLY A 53 -7.13 8.61 -20.33
N GLN A 54 -7.06 7.28 -20.23
CA GLN A 54 -8.21 6.45 -19.89
C GLN A 54 -8.77 6.71 -18.49
N ALA A 55 -7.91 7.00 -17.50
CA ALA A 55 -8.35 7.37 -16.15
C ALA A 55 -9.16 8.68 -16.15
N ILE A 56 -8.71 9.67 -16.93
CA ILE A 56 -9.44 10.94 -17.14
C ILE A 56 -10.78 10.68 -17.83
N GLU A 57 -10.81 9.84 -18.86
CA GLU A 57 -12.05 9.48 -19.55
C GLU A 57 -13.04 8.77 -18.62
N HIS A 58 -12.58 7.85 -17.78
CA HIS A 58 -13.44 7.21 -16.78
C HIS A 58 -13.99 8.20 -15.75
N HIS A 59 -13.20 9.20 -15.35
CA HIS A 59 -13.63 10.29 -14.48
C HIS A 59 -14.72 11.14 -15.13
N ASN A 60 -14.50 11.61 -16.36
CA ASN A 60 -15.44 12.44 -17.12
C ASN A 60 -16.80 11.75 -17.32
N HIS A 61 -16.79 10.43 -17.52
CA HIS A 61 -18.01 9.61 -17.65
C HIS A 61 -18.62 9.18 -16.30
N GLY A 62 -18.09 9.64 -15.16
CA GLY A 62 -18.60 9.33 -13.83
C GLY A 62 -18.50 7.85 -13.42
N ARG A 63 -17.52 7.11 -13.97
CA ARG A 63 -17.31 5.67 -13.79
C ARG A 63 -16.52 5.36 -12.51
N LEU A 64 -17.08 5.70 -11.35
CA LEU A 64 -16.41 5.57 -10.05
C LEU A 64 -15.94 4.13 -9.76
N THR A 65 -16.79 3.12 -10.00
CA THR A 65 -16.43 1.71 -9.77
C THR A 65 -15.20 1.30 -10.58
N ARG A 66 -15.06 1.80 -11.81
CA ARG A 66 -13.92 1.50 -12.67
C ARG A 66 -12.63 2.12 -12.15
N LEU A 67 -12.68 3.36 -11.66
CA LEU A 67 -11.52 4.02 -11.04
C LEU A 67 -11.09 3.33 -9.74
N LYS A 68 -12.04 2.90 -8.89
CA LYS A 68 -11.72 2.12 -7.67
C LYS A 68 -11.04 0.79 -8.01
N GLN A 69 -11.55 0.13 -9.04
CA GLN A 69 -10.99 -1.12 -9.56
C GLN A 69 -9.57 -0.91 -10.07
N TRP A 70 -9.36 0.10 -10.92
CA TRP A 70 -8.03 0.44 -11.44
C TRP A 70 -7.03 0.80 -10.35
N PHE A 71 -7.46 1.59 -9.35
CA PHE A 71 -6.60 1.88 -8.22
C PHE A 71 -6.15 0.60 -7.52
N ARG A 72 -7.08 -0.34 -7.24
CA ARG A 72 -6.74 -1.62 -6.63
C ARG A 72 -5.71 -2.39 -7.46
N ASP A 73 -5.98 -2.57 -8.74
CA ASP A 73 -5.15 -3.39 -9.64
C ASP A 73 -3.76 -2.79 -9.83
N LEU A 74 -3.66 -1.46 -9.99
CA LEU A 74 -2.39 -0.77 -10.13
C LEU A 74 -1.55 -0.79 -8.84
N THR A 75 -2.20 -0.89 -7.67
CA THR A 75 -1.49 -0.97 -6.38
C THR A 75 -1.08 -2.38 -5.98
N GLU A 76 -1.65 -3.42 -6.60
CA GLU A 76 -1.35 -4.82 -6.31
C GLU A 76 0.16 -5.15 -6.38
N PRO A 77 0.89 -4.86 -7.48
CA PRO A 77 2.32 -5.16 -7.54
C PRO A 77 3.15 -4.38 -6.52
N ILE A 78 2.69 -3.17 -6.15
CA ILE A 78 3.35 -2.34 -5.13
C ILE A 78 3.17 -2.96 -3.73
N ILE A 79 1.98 -3.51 -3.46
CA ILE A 79 1.65 -4.21 -2.21
C ILE A 79 2.44 -5.52 -2.10
N GLU A 80 2.51 -6.28 -3.19
CA GLU A 80 3.29 -7.51 -3.29
C GLU A 80 4.78 -7.25 -3.11
N GLY A 81 5.31 -6.23 -3.77
CA GLY A 81 6.68 -5.75 -3.62
C GLY A 81 6.97 -5.07 -2.28
N ARG A 82 5.96 -4.94 -1.39
CA ARG A 82 6.10 -4.36 -0.04
C ARG A 82 6.77 -2.99 -0.02
N ASN A 83 6.45 -2.15 -1.00
CA ASN A 83 7.00 -0.80 -1.08
C ASN A 83 6.21 0.16 -0.16
N LEU A 84 6.52 0.11 1.13
CA LEU A 84 5.77 0.80 2.20
C LEU A 84 5.83 2.34 2.07
N ASN A 85 6.79 2.88 1.34
CA ASN A 85 6.91 4.32 1.05
C ASN A 85 5.77 4.86 0.17
N PHE A 86 5.06 3.97 -0.53
CA PHE A 86 4.02 4.36 -1.48
C PHE A 86 2.83 5.08 -0.84
N ASN A 87 2.43 4.72 0.38
CA ASN A 87 1.38 5.45 1.12
C ASN A 87 1.77 6.93 1.32
N GLY A 88 3.02 7.18 1.71
CA GLY A 88 3.56 8.53 1.89
C GLY A 88 3.59 9.31 0.58
N TYR A 89 4.00 8.65 -0.51
CA TYR A 89 3.95 9.23 -1.84
C TYR A 89 2.53 9.64 -2.25
N LEU A 90 1.53 8.76 -2.09
CA LEU A 90 0.13 9.06 -2.43
C LEU A 90 -0.38 10.28 -1.67
N TYR A 91 -0.10 10.36 -0.37
CA TYR A 91 -0.49 11.51 0.44
C TYR A 91 0.19 12.79 -0.02
N ASN A 92 1.50 12.78 -0.24
CA ASN A 92 2.24 13.96 -0.67
C ASN A 92 1.80 14.45 -2.06
N LYS A 93 1.45 13.53 -2.96
CA LYS A 93 1.05 13.85 -4.33
C LYS A 93 -0.41 14.31 -4.43
N THR A 94 -1.31 13.77 -3.61
CA THR A 94 -2.77 13.94 -3.77
C THR A 94 -3.48 14.60 -2.60
N GLY A 95 -2.85 14.66 -1.42
CA GLY A 95 -3.47 15.09 -0.17
C GLY A 95 -4.42 14.08 0.45
N TYR A 96 -4.72 12.95 -0.21
CA TYR A 96 -5.62 11.94 0.34
C TYR A 96 -4.89 10.96 1.25
N LYS A 97 -5.37 10.84 2.49
CA LYS A 97 -4.91 9.80 3.41
C LYS A 97 -5.50 8.46 2.99
N VAL A 98 -4.68 7.63 2.37
CA VAL A 98 -5.01 6.25 1.98
C VAL A 98 -3.96 5.32 2.56
N ASN A 99 -4.40 4.16 3.02
CA ASN A 99 -3.51 3.11 3.49
C ASN A 99 -3.75 1.84 2.68
N VAL A 100 -2.96 1.64 1.62
CA VAL A 100 -3.07 0.43 0.79
C VAL A 100 -2.49 -0.81 1.48
N PHE A 101 -1.71 -0.60 2.54
CA PHE A 101 -1.08 -1.63 3.38
C PHE A 101 -1.85 -1.92 4.67
N ASP A 102 -3.10 -1.43 4.82
CA ASP A 102 -3.88 -1.59 6.06
C ASP A 102 -4.02 -3.06 6.49
N ASN A 103 -4.25 -3.96 5.53
CA ASN A 103 -4.30 -5.39 5.80
C ASN A 103 -2.96 -5.96 6.27
N TYR A 104 -1.84 -5.45 5.74
CA TYR A 104 -0.51 -5.85 6.19
C TYR A 104 -0.29 -5.40 7.64
N PHE A 105 -0.59 -4.14 7.96
CA PHE A 105 -0.44 -3.63 9.33
C PHE A 105 -1.33 -4.37 10.32
N LYS A 106 -2.59 -4.64 9.98
CA LYS A 106 -3.50 -5.45 10.81
C LYS A 106 -2.96 -6.85 11.09
N ARG A 107 -2.32 -7.50 10.11
CA ARG A 107 -1.66 -8.79 10.34
C ARG A 107 -0.51 -8.67 11.31
N VAL A 108 0.30 -7.62 11.22
CA VAL A 108 1.40 -7.37 12.16
C VAL A 108 0.88 -7.14 13.58
N GLU A 109 -0.15 -6.31 13.76
CA GLU A 109 -0.77 -6.11 15.07
C GLU A 109 -1.30 -7.42 15.66
N ALA A 110 -1.99 -8.23 14.86
CA ALA A 110 -2.49 -9.53 15.32
C ALA A 110 -1.36 -10.48 15.76
N ILE A 111 -0.16 -10.37 15.17
CA ILE A 111 1.00 -11.16 15.61
C ILE A 111 1.54 -10.63 16.95
N ILE A 112 1.60 -9.30 17.13
CA ILE A 112 2.00 -8.65 18.38
C ILE A 112 1.05 -9.05 19.51
N GLU A 113 -0.27 -8.91 19.31
CA GLU A 113 -1.30 -9.28 20.30
C GLU A 113 -1.19 -10.75 20.71
N ARG A 114 -0.86 -11.62 19.76
CA ARG A 114 -0.67 -13.05 20.00
C ARG A 114 0.65 -13.35 20.72
N GLY A 115 1.62 -12.43 20.71
CA GLY A 115 2.91 -12.58 21.38
C GLY A 115 3.80 -13.69 20.82
N LYS A 116 3.54 -14.19 19.60
CA LYS A 116 4.39 -15.20 18.95
C LYS A 116 4.36 -15.16 17.43
N VAL A 117 5.49 -15.45 16.82
CA VAL A 117 5.64 -15.77 15.39
C VAL A 117 5.57 -17.29 15.22
N THR A 118 4.82 -17.76 14.21
CA THR A 118 4.62 -19.20 13.97
C THR A 118 4.98 -19.62 12.55
N THR A 119 5.25 -18.68 11.65
CA THR A 119 5.57 -18.97 10.25
C THR A 119 6.66 -18.04 9.73
N ASN A 120 7.40 -18.49 8.71
CA ASN A 120 8.39 -17.66 8.02
C ASN A 120 7.77 -16.40 7.40
N ASN A 121 6.52 -16.47 6.93
CA ASN A 121 5.84 -15.30 6.38
C ASN A 121 5.59 -14.23 7.45
N GLN A 122 5.25 -14.64 8.68
CA GLN A 122 5.09 -13.71 9.81
C GLN A 122 6.43 -13.12 10.24
N PHE A 123 7.49 -13.93 10.24
CA PHE A 123 8.86 -13.47 10.48
C PHE A 123 9.24 -12.38 9.47
N TYR A 124 9.00 -12.60 8.18
CA TYR A 124 9.28 -11.64 7.12
C TYR A 124 8.42 -10.37 7.23
N ASP A 125 7.10 -10.52 7.45
CA ASP A 125 6.18 -9.39 7.63
C ASP A 125 6.63 -8.51 8.83
N ILE A 126 7.11 -9.09 9.93
CA ILE A 126 7.67 -8.33 11.06
C ILE A 126 8.99 -7.62 10.70
N GLY A 127 9.92 -8.30 10.03
CA GLY A 127 11.19 -7.70 9.64
C GLY A 127 11.00 -6.45 8.77
N LEU A 128 10.03 -6.50 7.84
CA LEU A 128 9.63 -5.34 7.04
C LEU A 128 9.08 -4.19 7.88
N MET A 129 8.29 -4.49 8.92
CA MET A 129 7.73 -3.48 9.82
C MET A 129 8.84 -2.79 10.60
N ILE A 130 9.81 -3.54 11.13
CA ILE A 130 10.97 -2.98 11.84
C ILE A 130 11.73 -2.03 10.92
N ASN A 131 12.04 -2.47 9.69
CA ASN A 131 12.71 -1.63 8.70
C ASN A 131 11.92 -0.34 8.42
N GLN A 132 10.58 -0.41 8.34
CA GLN A 132 9.75 0.79 8.20
C GLN A 132 9.89 1.71 9.43
N LEU A 133 9.69 1.19 10.64
CA LEU A 133 9.70 1.96 11.88
C LEU A 133 11.07 2.63 12.15
N CYS A 134 12.16 2.00 11.74
CA CYS A 134 13.50 2.58 11.82
C CYS A 134 13.71 3.77 10.89
N ASN A 135 12.97 3.82 9.77
CA ASN A 135 13.04 4.92 8.80
C ASN A 135 12.06 6.07 9.12
N GLU A 136 11.18 5.91 10.11
CA GLU A 136 10.25 6.95 10.53
C GLU A 136 10.96 8.04 11.36
N GLN A 137 10.60 9.31 11.13
CA GLN A 137 11.20 10.46 11.83
C GLN A 137 11.00 10.38 13.35
N SER A 138 9.87 9.83 13.79
CA SER A 138 9.56 9.53 15.20
C SER A 138 9.65 8.02 15.44
N MET A 139 10.87 7.49 15.43
CA MET A 139 11.13 6.07 15.65
C MET A 139 10.43 5.54 16.91
N ASN A 140 9.48 4.61 16.73
CA ASN A 140 8.77 3.97 17.84
C ASN A 140 9.62 2.84 18.44
N LYS A 141 10.55 3.22 19.32
CA LYS A 141 11.51 2.30 19.95
C LYS A 141 10.85 1.14 20.69
N GLU A 142 9.73 1.39 21.38
CA GLU A 142 9.00 0.38 22.13
C GLU A 142 8.46 -0.71 21.20
N LYS A 143 7.79 -0.30 20.12
CA LYS A 143 7.26 -1.24 19.13
C LYS A 143 8.37 -2.01 18.42
N ILE A 144 9.48 -1.34 18.08
CA ILE A 144 10.65 -2.00 17.49
C ILE A 144 11.20 -3.07 18.44
N GLN A 145 11.29 -2.79 19.75
CA GLN A 145 11.77 -3.77 20.73
C GLN A 145 10.85 -4.99 20.79
N ILE A 146 9.53 -4.78 20.90
CA ILE A 146 8.54 -5.87 20.91
C ILE A 146 8.70 -6.76 19.67
N LEU A 147 8.85 -6.14 18.49
CA LEU A 147 9.00 -6.87 17.24
C LEU A 147 10.34 -7.64 17.16
N ASN A 148 11.44 -7.06 17.64
CA ASN A 148 12.73 -7.74 17.72
C ASN A 148 12.67 -8.97 18.65
N ASP A 149 12.04 -8.83 19.83
CA ASP A 149 11.90 -9.93 20.79
C ASP A 149 11.12 -11.10 20.16
N LEU A 150 10.06 -10.80 19.40
CA LEU A 150 9.28 -11.80 18.66
C LEU A 150 10.10 -12.55 17.60
N LEU A 151 10.98 -11.85 16.88
CA LEU A 151 11.87 -12.48 15.89
C LEU A 151 12.91 -13.36 16.59
N SER A 152 13.57 -12.86 17.62
CA SER A 152 14.58 -13.62 18.38
C SER A 152 14.00 -14.88 19.01
N ALA A 153 12.78 -14.82 19.56
CA ALA A 153 12.09 -15.99 20.08
C ALA A 153 11.83 -17.06 19.01
N TYR A 154 11.43 -16.64 17.81
CA TYR A 154 11.21 -17.56 16.69
C TYR A 154 12.49 -18.25 16.24
N GLU A 155 13.58 -17.49 16.08
CA GLU A 155 14.90 -18.03 15.70
C GLU A 155 15.47 -18.98 16.77
N SER A 156 15.23 -18.67 18.05
CA SER A 156 15.71 -19.46 19.18
C SER A 156 14.88 -20.73 19.45
N GLY A 157 13.74 -20.89 18.78
CA GLY A 157 12.78 -21.99 19.04
C GLY A 157 12.08 -21.90 20.41
N ASN A 158 12.19 -20.78 21.12
CA ASN A 158 11.63 -20.57 22.46
C ASN A 158 10.61 -19.42 22.43
N PRO A 159 9.35 -19.62 22.86
CA PRO A 159 8.37 -18.54 22.88
C PRO A 159 8.78 -17.40 23.84
N THR A 160 8.54 -16.15 23.43
CA THR A 160 8.73 -14.93 24.21
C THR A 160 7.95 -15.03 25.54
N LYS A 161 8.65 -14.88 26.66
CA LYS A 161 8.02 -14.75 27.98
C LYS A 161 7.41 -13.34 28.08
N ASN A 162 6.08 -13.25 28.02
CA ASN A 162 5.40 -11.99 28.30
C ASN A 162 5.69 -11.56 29.75
N ALA A 163 6.22 -10.35 29.92
CA ALA A 163 6.28 -9.69 31.22
C ALA A 163 4.87 -9.25 31.62
N THR A 164 4.34 -9.88 32.66
CA THR A 164 3.25 -9.38 33.52
C THR A 164 3.62 -8.07 34.19
#